data_AF-A0A924ZIC5-F1
#
_entry.id   AF-A0A924ZIC5-F1
#
_cell.length_a   1.000
_cell.length_b   1.000
_cell.length_c   1.000
_cell.angle_alpha   90.00
_cell.angle_beta   90.00
_cell.angle_gamma   90.00
#
_symmetry.space_group_name_H-M   'P 1'
#
loop_
_entity.id
_entity.type
_entity.pdbx_description
1 polymer ?
#
loop_
_entity_poly.entity_id
_entity_poly.type
_entity_poly.pdbx_seq_one_letter_code
_entity_poly.pdbx_strand_id
1 'polypeptide(L)'
;MKSIFMASLLLLGLAAAASNKSAGDVRCSSGSDERTLSIVAKGEGCELQYMKAGKTSTIASQNIGTEKCDNVLTKVEEKLISTGFTCE
;
A
#
# COMPACT_ATOMS: atom_id res chain seq x y z
N MET A 1 54.48 0.59 27.44
CA MET A 1 54.45 -0.21 26.19
C MET A 1 53.15 -1.02 26.16
N LYS A 2 52.58 -1.18 24.96
CA LYS A 2 51.33 -1.90 24.57
C LYS A 2 50.04 -1.13 24.79
N SER A 3 49.56 -0.41 23.77
CA SER A 3 48.71 -0.88 22.65
C SER A 3 47.24 -0.90 23.10
N ILE A 4 46.46 0.13 22.77
CA ILE A 4 45.67 0.26 21.53
C ILE A 4 44.83 -0.99 21.29
N PHE A 5 43.52 -0.90 21.53
CA PHE A 5 42.51 -1.40 20.61
C PHE A 5 41.27 -0.52 20.71
N MET A 6 41.10 0.31 19.68
CA MET A 6 39.82 0.87 19.27
C MET A 6 38.85 -0.28 19.00
N ALA A 7 37.65 -0.19 19.57
CA ALA A 7 36.48 -0.85 19.01
C ALA A 7 35.35 0.17 19.01
N SER A 8 35.44 1.06 18.03
CA SER A 8 34.32 1.86 17.54
C SER A 8 33.24 0.89 17.08
N LEU A 9 32.23 0.67 17.93
CA LEU A 9 31.00 -0.01 17.52
C LEU A 9 29.94 1.07 17.34
N LEU A 10 29.99 1.68 16.15
CA LEU A 10 28.84 2.32 15.54
C LEU A 10 27.67 1.33 15.62
N LEU A 11 26.71 1.60 16.52
CA LEU A 11 25.38 1.04 16.37
C LEU A 11 24.73 1.75 15.18
N LEU A 12 24.92 1.13 14.00
CA LEU A 12 24.15 1.42 12.81
C LEU A 12 22.67 1.31 13.16
N GLY A 13 21.94 2.39 12.88
CA GLY A 13 20.50 2.42 12.97
C GLY A 13 19.90 1.29 12.13
N LEU A 14 19.03 0.52 12.77
CA LEU A 14 17.96 -0.16 12.05
C LEU A 14 17.03 0.94 11.53
N ALA A 15 17.33 1.44 10.32
CA ALA A 15 16.29 1.94 9.46
C ALA A 15 15.40 0.73 9.18
N ALA A 16 14.31 0.61 9.95
CA ALA A 16 13.18 -0.18 9.55
C ALA A 16 12.84 0.31 8.14
N ALA A 17 13.12 -0.52 7.13
CA ALA A 17 12.56 -0.34 5.81
C ALA A 17 11.05 -0.53 5.99
N ALA A 18 10.38 0.53 6.45
CA ALA A 18 9.00 0.74 6.15
C ALA A 18 8.94 0.58 4.63
N SER A 19 8.41 -0.56 4.20
CA SER A 19 8.05 -0.76 2.81
C SER A 19 7.00 0.30 2.54
N ASN A 20 7.48 1.48 2.16
CA ASN A 20 6.68 2.54 1.61
C ASN A 20 6.32 2.00 0.23
N LYS A 21 5.40 1.03 0.19
CA LYS A 21 4.65 0.73 -1.01
C LYS A 21 3.97 2.05 -1.30
N SER A 22 4.63 2.85 -2.14
CA SER A 22 4.07 4.05 -2.72
C SER A 22 2.64 3.70 -3.05
N ALA A 23 1.69 4.53 -2.60
CA ALA A 23 0.27 4.37 -2.89
C ALA A 23 0.11 4.33 -4.42
N GLY A 24 0.30 3.14 -4.95
CA GLY A 24 0.33 2.81 -6.35
C GLY A 24 -1.01 2.21 -6.64
N ASP A 25 -1.56 2.59 -7.78
CA ASP A 25 -2.81 2.04 -8.24
C ASP A 25 -2.62 0.53 -8.44
N VAL A 26 -3.47 -0.28 -7.81
CA VAL A 26 -3.56 -1.71 -8.11
C VAL A 26 -4.52 -1.87 -9.28
N ARG A 27 -4.03 -2.39 -10.40
CA ARG A 27 -4.84 -2.61 -11.59
C ARG A 27 -5.22 -4.08 -11.66
N CYS A 28 -6.52 -4.36 -11.66
CA CYS A 28 -7.06 -5.70 -11.76
C CYS A 28 -7.79 -5.87 -13.10
N SER A 29 -7.48 -6.92 -13.86
CA SER A 29 -8.09 -7.21 -15.16
C SER A 29 -8.65 -8.63 -15.25
N SER A 30 -9.76 -8.80 -15.98
CA SER A 30 -10.35 -10.09 -16.34
C SER A 30 -11.01 -9.99 -17.72
N GLY A 31 -10.34 -10.51 -18.74
CA GLY A 31 -10.78 -10.37 -20.13
C GLY A 31 -10.76 -8.90 -20.54
N SER A 32 -11.93 -8.31 -20.80
CA SER A 32 -12.10 -6.88 -21.11
C SER A 32 -12.54 -6.03 -19.93
N ASP A 33 -12.82 -6.61 -18.75
CA ASP A 33 -13.13 -5.86 -17.53
C ASP A 33 -11.83 -5.39 -16.89
N GLU A 34 -11.73 -4.09 -16.64
CA GLU A 34 -10.60 -3.45 -15.97
C GLU A 34 -11.09 -2.66 -14.76
N ARG A 35 -10.37 -2.84 -13.66
CA ARG A 35 -10.65 -2.20 -12.38
C ARG A 35 -9.39 -1.65 -11.78
N THR A 36 -9.50 -0.54 -11.07
CA THR A 36 -8.37 0.13 -10.44
C THR A 36 -8.71 0.44 -9.00
N LEU A 37 -7.81 0.09 -8.08
CA LEU A 37 -7.87 0.46 -6.66
C LEU A 37 -6.77 1.48 -6.40
N SER A 38 -7.13 2.63 -5.81
CA SER A 38 -6.20 3.71 -5.54
C SER A 38 -6.38 4.24 -4.13
N ILE A 39 -5.32 4.28 -3.34
CA ILE A 39 -5.35 4.97 -2.04
C ILE A 39 -4.87 6.41 -2.26
N VAL A 40 -5.76 7.36 -2.05
CA VAL A 40 -5.46 8.79 -2.12
C VAL A 40 -5.40 9.40 -0.72
N ALA A 41 -4.50 10.36 -0.53
CA ALA A 41 -4.41 11.08 0.74
C ALA A 41 -5.63 12.00 0.94
N LYS A 42 -6.14 12.04 2.17
CA LYS A 42 -7.24 12.93 2.58
C LYS A 42 -6.91 13.57 3.93
N GLY A 43 -6.32 14.76 3.89
CA GLY A 43 -5.81 15.40 5.10
C GLY A 43 -4.72 14.55 5.75
N GLU A 44 -4.90 14.18 7.02
CA GLU A 44 -4.00 13.27 7.75
C GLU A 44 -4.35 11.78 7.56
N GLY A 45 -5.39 11.49 6.76
CA GLY A 45 -5.88 10.14 6.51
C GLY A 45 -5.89 9.77 5.04
N CYS A 46 -6.83 8.89 4.66
CA CYS A 46 -6.88 8.26 3.35
C CYS A 46 -8.30 8.09 2.82
N GLU A 47 -8.42 7.95 1.50
CA GLU A 47 -9.56 7.37 0.81
C GLU A 47 -9.11 6.27 -0.15
N LEU A 48 -9.79 5.13 -0.12
CA LEU A 48 -9.66 4.10 -1.13
C LEU A 48 -10.71 4.33 -2.21
N GLN A 49 -10.24 4.64 -3.42
CA GLN A 49 -11.05 4.77 -4.62
C GLN A 49 -11.03 3.46 -5.40
N TYR A 50 -12.17 3.12 -5.97
CA TYR A 50 -12.34 1.98 -6.86
C TYR A 50 -12.96 2.44 -8.17
N MET A 51 -12.25 2.23 -9.26
CA MET A 51 -12.71 2.51 -10.61
C MET A 51 -13.18 1.21 -11.28
N LYS A 52 -14.38 1.24 -11.85
CA LYS A 52 -14.92 0.17 -12.70
C LYS A 52 -15.68 0.77 -13.87
N ALA A 53 -15.37 0.34 -15.09
CA ALA A 53 -16.02 0.83 -16.32
C ALA A 53 -16.06 2.37 -16.41
N GLY A 54 -14.93 3.02 -16.09
CA GLY A 54 -14.77 4.47 -16.13
C GLY A 54 -15.49 5.24 -15.01
N LYS A 55 -16.10 4.56 -14.04
CA LYS A 55 -16.72 5.19 -12.87
C LYS A 55 -15.88 4.95 -11.63
N THR A 56 -15.49 6.02 -10.96
CA THR A 56 -14.76 5.99 -9.69
C THR A 56 -15.70 6.15 -8.52
N SER A 57 -15.50 5.39 -7.45
CA SER A 57 -16.25 5.49 -6.20
C SER A 57 -15.32 5.32 -5.00
N THR A 58 -15.52 6.12 -3.95
CA THR A 58 -14.82 5.92 -2.68
C THR A 58 -15.47 4.76 -1.92
N ILE A 59 -14.69 3.72 -1.63
CA ILE A 59 -15.17 2.49 -0.97
C ILE A 59 -14.66 2.34 0.47
N ALA A 60 -13.61 3.08 0.83
CA ALA A 60 -13.19 3.24 2.22
C ALA A 60 -12.59 4.62 2.44
N SER A 61 -12.66 5.09 3.68
CA SER A 61 -12.00 6.33 4.12
C SER A 61 -11.66 6.26 5.59
N GLN A 62 -10.59 6.97 5.96
CA GLN A 62 -10.10 7.15 7.32
C GLN A 62 -9.59 8.58 7.48
N ASN A 63 -9.83 9.20 8.63
CA ASN A 63 -9.48 10.61 8.86
C ASN A 63 -8.03 10.81 9.30
N ILE A 64 -7.41 9.80 9.94
CA ILE A 64 -6.03 9.84 10.44
C ILE A 64 -5.39 8.48 10.17
N GLY A 65 -4.29 8.43 9.44
CA GLY A 65 -3.59 7.19 9.07
C GLY A 65 -4.23 6.45 7.88
N THR A 66 -3.61 5.33 7.47
CA THR A 66 -3.95 4.60 6.23
C THR A 66 -4.51 3.20 6.43
N GLU A 67 -4.43 2.65 7.65
CA GLU A 67 -4.66 1.23 7.96
C GLU A 67 -5.97 0.67 7.40
N LYS A 68 -7.07 1.42 7.52
CA LYS A 68 -8.38 0.99 7.01
C LYS A 68 -8.40 0.93 5.48
N CYS A 69 -7.79 1.90 4.80
CA CYS A 69 -7.72 1.89 3.35
C CYS A 69 -6.85 0.72 2.87
N ASP A 70 -5.71 0.49 3.52
CA ASP A 70 -4.82 -0.63 3.23
C ASP A 70 -5.54 -1.99 3.42
N ASN A 71 -6.23 -2.16 4.55
CA ASN A 71 -6.97 -3.38 4.86
C ASN A 71 -8.10 -3.66 3.86
N VAL A 72 -8.84 -2.62 3.46
CA VAL A 72 -9.92 -2.77 2.48
C VAL A 72 -9.33 -3.00 1.09
N LEU A 73 -8.21 -2.38 0.73
CA LEU A 73 -7.52 -2.64 -0.54
C LEU A 73 -7.16 -4.11 -0.65
N THR A 74 -6.48 -4.69 0.35
CA THR A 74 -6.10 -6.10 0.34
C THR A 74 -7.33 -7.01 0.22
N LYS A 75 -8.40 -6.74 0.97
CA LYS A 75 -9.64 -7.53 0.88
C LYS A 75 -10.30 -7.47 -0.50
N VAL A 76 -10.30 -6.30 -1.13
CA VAL A 76 -10.91 -6.14 -2.45
C VAL A 76 -10.04 -6.81 -3.52
N GLU A 77 -8.72 -6.65 -3.44
CA GLU A 77 -7.77 -7.34 -4.31
C GLU A 77 -7.92 -8.87 -4.21
N GLU A 78 -7.88 -9.44 -3.00
CA GLU A 78 -8.10 -10.87 -2.77
C GLU A 78 -9.45 -11.34 -3.32
N LYS A 79 -10.51 -10.53 -3.15
CA LYS A 79 -11.83 -10.85 -3.67
C LYS A 79 -11.86 -10.86 -5.20
N LEU A 80 -11.19 -9.89 -5.85
CA LEU A 80 -11.10 -9.81 -7.30
C LEU A 80 -10.34 -11.02 -7.84
N ILE A 81 -9.19 -11.36 -7.24
CA ILE A 81 -8.40 -12.54 -7.58
C ILE A 81 -9.22 -13.82 -7.44
N SER A 82 -9.95 -13.98 -6.32
CA SER A 82 -10.86 -15.11 -6.10
C SER A 82 -11.98 -15.21 -7.14
N THR A 83 -12.30 -14.13 -7.85
CA THR A 83 -13.30 -14.10 -8.93
C THR A 83 -12.71 -14.20 -10.34
N GLY A 84 -11.40 -14.45 -10.46
CA GLY A 84 -10.72 -14.66 -11.73
C GLY A 84 -10.03 -13.42 -12.32
N PHE A 85 -9.87 -12.34 -11.55
CA PHE A 85 -9.06 -11.20 -11.97
C PHE A 85 -7.57 -11.46 -11.69
N THR A 86 -6.70 -10.89 -12.52
CA THR A 86 -5.27 -10.75 -12.24
C THR A 86 -5.01 -9.31 -11.82
N CYS A 87 -4.33 -9.11 -10.68
CA CYS A 87 -4.00 -7.78 -10.15
C CYS A 87 -2.48 -7.55 -10.15
N GLU A 88 -2.05 -6.34 -10.53
CA GLU A 88 -0.64 -5.88 -10.57
C GLU A 88 -0.46 -4.47 -9.98
#